data_AF-A0A962W242-F1
#
_entry.id   AF-A0A962W242-F1
#
_cell.length_a   1.000
_cell.length_b   1.000
_cell.length_c   1.000
_cell.angle_alpha   90.00
_cell.angle_beta   90.00
_cell.angle_gamma   90.00
#
_symmetry.space_group_name_H-M   'P 1'
#
loop_
_entity.id
_entity.type
_entity.pdbx_description
1 polymer ?
#
loop_
_entity_poly.entity_id
_entity_poly.type
_entity_poly.pdbx_seq_one_letter_code
_entity_poly.pdbx_strand_id
1 'polypeptide(L)'
;GTPCAEAIQHMFGDHASSVVVIDAHGRLLGILTEQDVTRRIAFQIPPETPVEQVMTRRVLTIPVDEYLYHAIGRMRRYNLRHLPVLDENRVVIGILDLYDALSAASEQMMQQIDLITHEGTLDGLKQVKTAQVELAAELLDDGLPAPEIQALLTHINNDIYRRVTDMCVASLAAEGWGQPPVDFSVIVMGSGGRGENFIGPDQDNGFIIEDYPDEEHNRIDGYFMELAGRLVTTLDTVGLPLCRGYCMAINPMWRKTLSQWFRQLDTWGSKRNRMALRLSDIFFDFQPVWGHNPELARRLRDHVTKMLREDRAFLRAMYDETSDHNVGLGLFGGFVTEKENPHYRGQINLKHHALLPLIEGARLFSLREGVEQTGTLARIDTLHEQGILNATEREDLKGAFVQITNLLLGQQIADFRIGRKITYFVHPDSLSKRSKEHLVDAMKAIDRLRDRVRAELTGSLS
;
A
#
# COMPACT_ATOMS: atom_id res chain seq x y z
N GLY A 1 -36.96 15.08 -11.20
CA GLY A 1 -35.94 14.17 -11.75
C GLY A 1 -36.47 13.39 -12.95
N THR A 2 -35.62 12.58 -13.56
CA THR A 2 -35.95 11.60 -14.61
C THR A 2 -37.10 10.67 -14.17
N PRO A 3 -38.14 10.43 -14.99
CA PRO A 3 -39.21 9.48 -14.69
C PRO A 3 -38.73 8.02 -14.65
N CYS A 4 -39.37 7.17 -13.84
CA CYS A 4 -39.06 5.74 -13.78
C CYS A 4 -39.23 5.04 -15.13
N ALA A 5 -40.26 5.39 -15.91
CA ALA A 5 -40.48 4.85 -17.24
C ALA A 5 -39.30 5.07 -18.18
N GLU A 6 -38.68 6.26 -18.12
CA GLU A 6 -37.51 6.61 -18.93
C GLU A 6 -36.29 5.80 -18.50
N ALA A 7 -36.02 5.70 -17.19
CA ALA A 7 -34.92 4.88 -16.68
C ALA A 7 -35.08 3.39 -17.04
N ILE A 8 -36.30 2.86 -17.01
CA ILE A 8 -36.60 1.48 -17.44
C ILE A 8 -36.36 1.32 -18.95
N GLN A 9 -36.71 2.30 -19.78
CA GLN A 9 -36.41 2.28 -21.20
C GLN A 9 -34.91 2.27 -21.48
N HIS A 10 -34.13 3.06 -20.74
CA HIS A 10 -32.66 3.03 -20.83
C HIS A 10 -32.09 1.66 -20.42
N MET A 11 -32.53 1.11 -19.28
CA MET A 11 -32.14 -0.24 -18.86
C MET A 11 -32.41 -1.29 -19.95
N PHE A 12 -33.62 -1.26 -20.52
CA PHE A 12 -34.02 -2.21 -21.55
C PHE A 12 -33.22 -2.03 -22.85
N GLY A 13 -33.01 -0.78 -23.28
CA GLY A 13 -32.28 -0.44 -24.51
C GLY A 13 -30.81 -0.85 -24.47
N ASP A 14 -30.17 -0.71 -23.30
CA ASP A 14 -28.75 -1.03 -23.12
C ASP A 14 -28.53 -2.47 -22.59
N HIS A 15 -29.60 -3.28 -22.49
CA HIS A 15 -29.57 -4.61 -21.87
C HIS A 15 -28.94 -4.62 -20.46
N ALA A 16 -29.15 -3.53 -19.72
CA ALA A 16 -28.60 -3.30 -18.39
C ALA A 16 -29.62 -3.66 -17.30
N SER A 17 -29.15 -4.31 -16.24
CA SER A 17 -29.97 -4.73 -15.10
C SER A 17 -30.05 -3.67 -13.98
N SER A 18 -29.39 -2.52 -14.16
CA SER A 18 -29.47 -1.36 -13.28
C SER A 18 -29.14 -0.04 -14.00
N VAL A 19 -29.54 1.07 -13.38
CA VAL A 19 -29.16 2.44 -13.77
C VAL A 19 -28.62 3.18 -12.56
N VAL A 20 -27.48 3.84 -12.76
CA VAL A 20 -26.88 4.75 -11.79
C VAL A 20 -27.45 6.15 -11.98
N VAL A 21 -27.89 6.77 -10.91
CA VAL A 21 -28.43 8.13 -10.90
C VAL A 21 -27.34 9.08 -10.44
N ILE A 22 -27.07 10.10 -11.25
CA ILE A 22 -26.00 11.08 -11.02
C ILE A 22 -26.55 12.51 -11.05
N ASP A 23 -25.83 13.44 -10.43
CA ASP A 23 -26.12 14.88 -10.54
C ASP A 23 -25.52 15.49 -11.82
N ALA A 24 -25.73 16.79 -12.03
CA ALA A 24 -25.20 17.52 -13.19
C ALA A 24 -23.66 17.58 -13.24
N HIS A 25 -22.98 17.24 -12.14
CA HIS A 25 -21.52 17.17 -12.03
C HIS A 25 -21.01 15.72 -12.11
N GLY A 26 -21.89 14.74 -12.41
CA GLY A 26 -21.55 13.33 -12.52
C GLY A 26 -21.39 12.59 -11.19
N ARG A 27 -21.76 13.22 -10.06
CA ARG A 27 -21.64 12.60 -8.73
C ARG A 27 -22.81 11.67 -8.44
N LEU A 28 -22.53 10.56 -7.76
CA LEU A 28 -23.51 9.54 -7.43
C LEU A 28 -24.61 10.06 -6.50
N LEU A 29 -25.86 9.98 -6.95
CA LEU A 29 -27.07 10.25 -6.16
C LEU A 29 -27.77 8.97 -5.68
N GLY A 30 -27.71 7.90 -6.48
CA GLY A 30 -28.31 6.62 -6.13
C GLY A 30 -28.23 5.58 -7.25
N ILE A 31 -28.84 4.42 -7.03
CA ILE A 31 -28.97 3.33 -8.01
C ILE A 31 -30.39 2.80 -8.04
N LEU A 32 -30.87 2.44 -9.23
CA LEU A 32 -32.12 1.73 -9.46
C LEU A 32 -31.81 0.40 -10.15
N THR A 33 -32.31 -0.72 -9.63
CA THR A 33 -32.10 -2.06 -10.21
C THR A 33 -33.41 -2.62 -10.79
N GLU A 34 -33.32 -3.62 -11.68
CA GLU A 34 -34.50 -4.40 -12.13
C GLU A 34 -35.32 -4.95 -10.96
N GLN A 35 -34.65 -5.34 -9.87
CA GLN A 35 -35.31 -5.82 -8.67
C GLN A 35 -36.12 -4.71 -7.98
N ASP A 36 -35.61 -3.48 -7.94
CA ASP A 36 -36.34 -2.31 -7.44
C ASP A 36 -37.51 -1.94 -8.37
N VAL A 37 -37.32 -2.03 -9.69
CA VAL A 37 -38.39 -1.84 -10.69
C VAL A 37 -39.52 -2.83 -10.45
N THR A 38 -39.18 -4.10 -10.33
CA THR A 38 -40.17 -5.16 -10.11
C THR A 38 -40.87 -5.00 -8.76
N ARG A 39 -40.15 -4.67 -7.68
CA ARG A 39 -40.73 -4.61 -6.32
C ARG A 39 -41.49 -3.31 -6.01
N ARG A 40 -40.98 -2.17 -6.49
CA ARG A 40 -41.50 -0.84 -6.14
C ARG A 40 -42.38 -0.29 -7.26
N ILE A 41 -41.88 -0.26 -8.50
CA ILE A 41 -42.56 0.41 -9.62
C ILE A 41 -43.74 -0.42 -10.16
N ALA A 42 -43.53 -1.71 -10.43
CA ALA A 42 -44.60 -2.53 -11.00
C ALA A 42 -45.80 -2.77 -10.06
N PHE A 43 -45.62 -2.63 -8.73
CA PHE A 43 -46.66 -2.98 -7.75
C PHE A 43 -47.09 -1.86 -6.78
N GLN A 44 -46.38 -0.71 -6.71
CA GLN A 44 -46.64 0.27 -5.64
C GLN A 44 -46.68 1.74 -6.08
N ILE A 45 -46.30 2.11 -7.30
CA ILE A 45 -46.15 3.53 -7.70
C ILE A 45 -46.23 3.74 -9.22
N PRO A 46 -46.76 4.88 -9.72
CA PRO A 46 -46.89 5.16 -11.15
C PRO A 46 -45.54 5.24 -11.90
N PRO A 47 -45.45 4.84 -13.18
CA PRO A 47 -44.21 4.93 -13.99
C PRO A 47 -43.65 6.35 -14.15
N GLU A 48 -44.48 7.38 -14.00
CA GLU A 48 -44.10 8.80 -14.10
C GLU A 48 -43.40 9.29 -12.83
N THR A 49 -43.38 8.49 -11.76
CA THR A 49 -42.71 8.83 -10.50
C THR A 49 -41.23 9.13 -10.77
N PRO A 50 -40.67 10.22 -10.23
CA PRO A 50 -39.24 10.51 -10.36
C PRO A 50 -38.37 9.40 -9.73
N VAL A 51 -37.31 8.97 -10.44
CA VAL A 51 -36.40 7.90 -9.99
C VAL A 51 -35.80 8.19 -8.61
N GLU A 52 -35.55 9.46 -8.30
CA GLU A 52 -34.99 9.91 -7.03
C GLU A 52 -35.82 9.54 -5.78
N GLN A 53 -37.11 9.27 -5.96
CA GLN A 53 -38.02 8.87 -4.88
C GLN A 53 -37.94 7.37 -4.58
N VAL A 54 -37.41 6.58 -5.52
CA VAL A 54 -37.48 5.11 -5.50
C VAL A 54 -36.11 4.45 -5.52
N MET A 55 -35.08 5.19 -5.92
CA MET A 55 -33.69 4.72 -5.95
C MET A 55 -33.15 4.43 -4.54
N THR A 56 -32.17 3.54 -4.49
CA THR A 56 -31.35 3.35 -3.29
C THR A 56 -30.30 4.45 -3.22
N ARG A 57 -30.33 5.27 -2.17
CA ARG A 57 -29.42 6.42 -1.99
C ARG A 57 -28.10 6.07 -1.31
N ARG A 58 -28.13 5.11 -0.38
CA ARG A 58 -26.92 4.63 0.31
C ARG A 58 -26.29 3.51 -0.52
N VAL A 59 -25.64 3.91 -1.59
CA VAL A 59 -25.00 2.98 -2.52
C VAL A 59 -23.58 2.72 -2.03
N LEU A 60 -23.24 1.44 -1.87
CA LEU A 60 -21.84 1.05 -1.69
C LEU A 60 -21.12 1.22 -3.02
N THR A 61 -19.92 1.80 -2.99
CA THR A 61 -19.14 2.11 -4.18
C THR A 61 -17.73 1.56 -4.03
N ILE A 62 -16.97 1.67 -5.12
CA ILE A 62 -15.55 1.32 -5.15
C ILE A 62 -14.76 2.41 -5.89
N PRO A 63 -13.56 2.77 -5.43
CA PRO A 63 -12.64 3.61 -6.21
C PRO A 63 -12.19 2.92 -7.51
N VAL A 64 -11.88 3.71 -8.54
CA VAL A 64 -11.39 3.22 -9.83
C VAL A 64 -10.06 2.48 -9.75
N ASP A 65 -9.23 2.85 -8.78
CA ASP A 65 -7.90 2.32 -8.53
C ASP A 65 -7.92 1.12 -7.56
N GLU A 66 -9.10 0.66 -7.15
CA GLU A 66 -9.24 -0.51 -6.28
C GLU A 66 -9.16 -1.81 -7.08
N TYR A 67 -8.62 -2.85 -6.42
CA TYR A 67 -8.48 -4.15 -7.04
C TYR A 67 -9.82 -4.90 -7.25
N LEU A 68 -9.91 -5.62 -8.37
CA LEU A 68 -11.09 -6.40 -8.73
C LEU A 68 -11.48 -7.44 -7.67
N TYR A 69 -10.52 -8.12 -7.02
CA TYR A 69 -10.85 -9.08 -5.96
C TYR A 69 -11.55 -8.42 -4.76
N HIS A 70 -11.19 -7.18 -4.42
CA HIS A 70 -11.83 -6.44 -3.35
C HIS A 70 -13.25 -6.02 -3.75
N ALA A 71 -13.44 -5.63 -5.02
CA ALA A 71 -14.76 -5.41 -5.61
C ALA A 71 -15.64 -6.66 -5.47
N ILE A 72 -15.14 -7.81 -5.91
CA ILE A 72 -15.83 -9.11 -5.84
C ILE A 72 -16.15 -9.46 -4.38
N GLY A 73 -15.18 -9.36 -3.49
CA GLY A 73 -15.33 -9.61 -2.05
C GLY A 73 -16.39 -8.74 -1.40
N ARG A 74 -16.38 -7.43 -1.70
CA ARG A 74 -17.36 -6.45 -1.20
C ARG A 74 -18.76 -6.75 -1.73
N MET A 75 -18.88 -7.02 -3.03
CA MET A 75 -20.16 -7.40 -3.64
C MET A 75 -20.72 -8.67 -2.99
N ARG A 76 -19.92 -9.71 -2.77
CA ARG A 76 -20.38 -10.94 -2.09
C ARG A 76 -20.74 -10.70 -0.63
N ARG A 77 -19.89 -10.02 0.14
CA ARG A 77 -20.11 -9.73 1.58
C ARG A 77 -21.42 -8.98 1.83
N TYR A 78 -21.74 -8.00 0.97
CA TYR A 78 -22.95 -7.19 1.09
C TYR A 78 -24.10 -7.65 0.19
N ASN A 79 -23.96 -8.82 -0.45
CA ASN A 79 -24.93 -9.41 -1.38
C ASN A 79 -25.40 -8.43 -2.49
N LEU A 80 -24.43 -7.74 -3.10
CA LEU A 80 -24.63 -6.79 -4.19
C LEU A 80 -24.35 -7.46 -5.54
N ARG A 81 -25.09 -7.05 -6.57
CA ARG A 81 -24.82 -7.42 -7.97
C ARG A 81 -24.10 -6.33 -8.75
N HIS A 82 -24.27 -5.09 -8.32
CA HIS A 82 -23.73 -3.92 -9.00
C HIS A 82 -22.95 -3.05 -8.02
N LEU A 83 -21.79 -2.56 -8.43
CA LEU A 83 -20.94 -1.70 -7.62
C LEU A 83 -20.46 -0.50 -8.46
N PRO A 84 -21.03 0.70 -8.24
CA PRO A 84 -20.58 1.90 -8.95
C PRO A 84 -19.12 2.21 -8.66
N VAL A 85 -18.40 2.58 -9.72
CA VAL A 85 -16.98 2.93 -9.70
C VAL A 85 -16.84 4.45 -9.71
N LEU A 86 -16.11 4.98 -8.74
CA LEU A 86 -15.88 6.42 -8.59
C LEU A 86 -14.41 6.78 -8.85
N ASP A 87 -14.18 7.94 -9.43
CA ASP A 87 -12.85 8.55 -9.46
C ASP A 87 -12.49 9.25 -8.11
N GLU A 88 -11.30 9.83 -8.06
CA GLU A 88 -10.79 10.62 -6.93
C GLU A 88 -11.68 11.83 -6.56
N ASN A 89 -12.45 12.37 -7.52
CA ASN A 89 -13.37 13.49 -7.35
C ASN A 89 -14.80 13.04 -6.98
N ARG A 90 -15.00 11.74 -6.76
CA ARG A 90 -16.29 11.08 -6.48
C ARG A 90 -17.29 11.16 -7.64
N VAL A 91 -16.79 11.32 -8.86
CA VAL A 91 -17.57 11.25 -10.10
C VAL A 91 -17.72 9.77 -10.48
N VAL A 92 -18.92 9.38 -10.90
CA VAL A 92 -19.17 8.03 -11.41
C VAL A 92 -18.55 7.90 -12.78
N ILE A 93 -17.63 6.95 -12.95
CA ILE A 93 -16.99 6.66 -14.23
C ILE A 93 -17.45 5.34 -14.85
N GLY A 94 -18.17 4.52 -14.07
CA GLY A 94 -18.67 3.23 -14.52
C GLY A 94 -19.35 2.43 -13.41
N ILE A 95 -19.66 1.17 -13.71
CA ILE A 95 -20.27 0.22 -12.79
C ILE A 95 -19.67 -1.15 -13.03
N LEU A 96 -19.37 -1.88 -11.96
CA LEU A 96 -19.00 -3.30 -12.03
C LEU A 96 -20.24 -4.16 -11.86
N ASP A 97 -20.43 -5.12 -12.76
CA ASP A 97 -21.35 -6.24 -12.58
C ASP A 97 -20.61 -7.42 -11.96
N LEU A 98 -21.23 -8.08 -10.98
CA LEU A 98 -20.63 -9.22 -10.30
C LEU A 98 -20.35 -10.37 -11.27
N TYR A 99 -21.20 -10.64 -12.26
CA TYR A 99 -20.98 -11.72 -13.22
C TYR A 99 -19.77 -11.45 -14.11
N ASP A 100 -19.62 -10.22 -14.60
CA ASP A 100 -18.46 -9.82 -15.41
C ASP A 100 -17.17 -9.88 -14.59
N ALA A 101 -17.23 -9.41 -13.34
CA ALA A 101 -16.11 -9.49 -12.41
C ALA A 101 -15.71 -10.96 -12.10
N LEU A 102 -16.69 -11.85 -11.91
CA LEU A 102 -16.46 -13.27 -11.65
C LEU A 102 -15.94 -14.01 -12.90
N SER A 103 -16.43 -13.66 -14.09
CA SER A 103 -16.02 -14.29 -15.35
C SER A 103 -14.56 -14.01 -15.71
N ALA A 104 -13.98 -12.95 -15.12
CA ALA A 104 -12.57 -12.62 -15.26
C ALA A 104 -11.64 -13.44 -14.35
N ALA A 105 -12.17 -14.21 -13.39
CA ALA A 105 -11.38 -14.94 -12.40
C ALA A 105 -11.47 -16.47 -12.58
N SER A 106 -10.37 -17.18 -12.34
CA SER A 106 -10.38 -18.65 -12.29
C SER A 106 -11.11 -19.16 -11.04
N GLU A 107 -11.60 -20.40 -11.06
CA GLU A 107 -12.25 -21.01 -9.88
C GLU A 107 -11.32 -21.06 -8.67
N GLN A 108 -10.03 -21.34 -8.89
CA GLN A 108 -9.03 -21.39 -7.83
C GLN A 108 -8.75 -20.01 -7.24
N MET A 109 -8.62 -18.99 -8.09
CA MET A 109 -8.46 -17.60 -7.66
C MET A 109 -9.66 -17.17 -6.82
N MET A 110 -10.87 -17.53 -7.24
CA MET A 110 -12.10 -17.23 -6.51
C MET A 110 -12.13 -17.83 -5.09
N GLN A 111 -11.57 -19.02 -4.89
CA GLN A 111 -11.44 -19.61 -3.55
C GLN A 111 -10.51 -18.78 -2.66
N GLN A 112 -9.40 -18.28 -3.20
CA GLN A 112 -8.49 -17.41 -2.44
C GLN A 112 -9.14 -16.06 -2.11
N ILE A 113 -9.87 -15.48 -3.06
CA ILE A 113 -10.62 -14.22 -2.87
C ILE A 113 -11.65 -14.39 -1.75
N ASP A 114 -12.35 -15.52 -1.71
CA ASP A 114 -13.32 -15.80 -0.65
C ASP A 114 -12.67 -15.85 0.73
N LEU A 115 -11.56 -16.56 0.87
CA LEU A 115 -10.82 -16.63 2.13
C LEU A 115 -10.31 -15.25 2.57
N ILE A 116 -9.85 -14.41 1.64
CA ILE A 116 -9.34 -13.06 1.95
C ILE A 116 -10.47 -12.11 2.40
N THR A 117 -11.70 -12.37 1.95
CA THR A 117 -12.83 -11.44 2.12
C THR A 117 -13.81 -11.87 3.22
N HIS A 118 -13.92 -13.16 3.52
CA HIS A 118 -14.75 -13.73 4.58
C HIS A 118 -13.88 -14.17 5.76
N GLU A 119 -13.90 -13.38 6.84
CA GLU A 119 -13.72 -13.77 8.25
C GLU A 119 -12.99 -12.68 9.06
N GLY A 120 -13.58 -12.29 10.19
CA GLY A 120 -13.01 -11.33 11.14
C GLY A 120 -12.43 -11.98 12.40
N THR A 121 -12.29 -13.30 12.41
CA THR A 121 -11.70 -14.04 13.53
C THR A 121 -10.18 -14.10 13.39
N LEU A 122 -9.47 -14.33 14.50
CA LEU A 122 -8.01 -14.45 14.47
C LEU A 122 -7.54 -15.59 13.55
N ASP A 123 -8.25 -16.73 13.56
CA ASP A 123 -7.91 -17.87 12.71
C ASP A 123 -8.24 -17.62 11.24
N GLY A 124 -9.34 -16.90 10.95
CA GLY A 124 -9.65 -16.44 9.60
C GLY A 124 -8.57 -15.52 9.04
N LEU A 125 -8.03 -14.61 9.86
CA LEU A 125 -6.91 -13.74 9.44
C LEU A 125 -5.62 -14.52 9.15
N LYS A 126 -5.36 -15.63 9.84
CA LYS A 126 -4.23 -16.53 9.50
C LYS A 126 -4.48 -17.21 8.15
N GLN A 127 -5.71 -17.65 7.89
CA GLN A 127 -6.07 -18.24 6.60
C GLN A 127 -5.92 -17.21 5.47
N VAL A 128 -6.33 -15.95 5.68
CA VAL A 128 -6.09 -14.83 4.75
C VAL A 128 -4.60 -14.69 4.44
N LYS A 129 -3.71 -14.74 5.45
CA LYS A 129 -2.25 -14.67 5.26
C LYS A 129 -1.67 -15.82 4.45
N THR A 130 -2.26 -17.00 4.53
CA THR A 130 -1.88 -18.14 3.68
C THR A 130 -2.42 -17.96 2.26
N ALA A 131 -3.72 -17.64 2.12
CA ALA A 131 -4.40 -17.50 0.84
C ALA A 131 -3.80 -16.40 -0.07
N GLN A 132 -3.34 -15.28 0.52
CA GLN A 132 -2.69 -14.21 -0.25
C GLN A 132 -1.43 -14.67 -1.01
N VAL A 133 -0.72 -15.71 -0.53
CA VAL A 133 0.51 -16.18 -1.19
C VAL A 133 0.16 -16.97 -2.43
N GLU A 134 -0.85 -17.82 -2.35
CA GLU A 134 -1.37 -18.56 -3.51
C GLU A 134 -2.00 -17.62 -4.52
N LEU A 135 -2.77 -16.62 -4.08
CA LEU A 135 -3.30 -15.58 -4.97
C LEU A 135 -2.18 -14.83 -5.71
N ALA A 136 -1.11 -14.44 -5.00
CA ALA A 136 0.05 -13.78 -5.63
C ALA A 136 0.75 -14.69 -6.64
N ALA A 137 0.81 -15.99 -6.37
CA ALA A 137 1.40 -16.96 -7.27
C ALA A 137 0.58 -17.13 -8.55
N GLU A 138 -0.74 -17.25 -8.43
CA GLU A 138 -1.66 -17.34 -9.56
C GLU A 138 -1.61 -16.07 -10.44
N LEU A 139 -1.64 -14.88 -9.83
CA LEU A 139 -1.55 -13.63 -10.58
C LEU A 139 -0.22 -13.46 -11.31
N LEU A 140 0.88 -13.92 -10.72
CA LEU A 140 2.18 -13.90 -11.38
C LEU A 140 2.23 -14.90 -12.55
N ASP A 141 1.65 -16.09 -12.38
CA ASP A 141 1.54 -17.11 -13.43
C ASP A 141 0.65 -16.62 -14.60
N ASP A 142 -0.36 -15.79 -14.33
CA ASP A 142 -1.21 -15.10 -15.32
C ASP A 142 -0.52 -13.89 -15.98
N GLY A 143 0.72 -13.59 -15.59
CA GLY A 143 1.54 -12.54 -16.21
C GLY A 143 1.30 -11.13 -15.67
N LEU A 144 0.61 -10.98 -14.53
CA LEU A 144 0.45 -9.68 -13.88
C LEU A 144 1.82 -9.16 -13.39
N PRO A 145 2.16 -7.88 -13.61
CA PRO A 145 3.41 -7.32 -13.11
C PRO A 145 3.49 -7.36 -11.58
N ALA A 146 4.64 -7.76 -11.04
CA ALA A 146 4.87 -7.84 -9.60
C ALA A 146 4.54 -6.57 -8.82
N PRO A 147 4.76 -5.33 -9.32
CA PRO A 147 4.35 -4.13 -8.59
C PRO A 147 2.84 -4.09 -8.29
N GLU A 148 2.00 -4.59 -9.20
CA GLU A 148 0.56 -4.66 -8.99
C GLU A 148 0.21 -5.71 -7.93
N ILE A 149 0.90 -6.86 -7.96
CA ILE A 149 0.78 -7.91 -6.95
C ILE A 149 1.28 -7.43 -5.57
N GLN A 150 2.35 -6.65 -5.51
CA GLN A 150 2.87 -6.10 -4.25
C GLN A 150 1.89 -5.11 -3.62
N ALA A 151 1.25 -4.25 -4.42
CA ALA A 151 0.27 -3.32 -3.92
C ALA A 151 -1.01 -4.05 -3.47
N LEU A 152 -1.39 -5.15 -4.12
CA LEU A 152 -2.41 -6.10 -3.67
C LEU A 152 -2.06 -6.70 -2.30
N LEU A 153 -0.88 -7.31 -2.18
CA LEU A 153 -0.41 -7.90 -0.92
C LEU A 153 -0.38 -6.87 0.20
N THR A 154 0.04 -5.64 -0.11
CA THR A 154 0.03 -4.54 0.85
C THR A 154 -1.38 -4.15 1.26
N HIS A 155 -2.32 -4.09 0.32
CA HIS A 155 -3.73 -3.83 0.63
C HIS A 155 -4.30 -4.88 1.58
N ILE A 156 -4.06 -6.18 1.31
CA ILE A 156 -4.49 -7.29 2.18
C ILE A 156 -3.86 -7.15 3.57
N ASN A 157 -2.56 -6.88 3.66
CA ASN A 157 -1.89 -6.67 4.95
C ASN A 157 -2.48 -5.47 5.71
N ASN A 158 -2.76 -4.37 5.02
CA ASN A 158 -3.37 -3.18 5.62
C ASN A 158 -4.81 -3.44 6.12
N ASP A 159 -5.57 -4.29 5.44
CA ASP A 159 -6.88 -4.75 5.92
C ASP A 159 -6.75 -5.62 7.18
N ILE A 160 -5.73 -6.47 7.26
CA ILE A 160 -5.40 -7.21 8.49
C ILE A 160 -5.07 -6.24 9.63
N TYR A 161 -4.27 -5.20 9.39
CA TYR A 161 -4.00 -4.16 10.40
C TYR A 161 -5.28 -3.52 10.93
N ARG A 162 -6.23 -3.19 10.05
CA ARG A 162 -7.53 -2.59 10.41
C ARG A 162 -8.34 -3.53 11.28
N ARG A 163 -8.57 -4.76 10.82
CA ARG A 163 -9.37 -5.78 11.52
C ARG A 163 -8.76 -6.12 12.88
N VAL A 164 -7.43 -6.29 12.95
CA VAL A 164 -6.74 -6.53 14.23
C VAL A 164 -6.88 -5.34 15.16
N THR A 165 -6.75 -4.11 14.66
CA THR A 165 -6.91 -2.91 15.49
C THR A 165 -8.34 -2.81 16.05
N ASP A 166 -9.36 -3.05 15.23
CA ASP A 166 -10.76 -3.12 15.68
C ASP A 166 -10.95 -4.18 16.76
N MET A 167 -10.39 -5.38 16.58
CA MET A 167 -10.43 -6.46 17.58
C MET A 167 -9.75 -6.04 18.89
N CYS A 168 -8.57 -5.43 18.83
CA CYS A 168 -7.83 -5.00 20.01
C CYS A 168 -8.57 -3.87 20.76
N VAL A 169 -9.12 -2.88 20.05
CA VAL A 169 -9.92 -1.80 20.65
C VAL A 169 -11.18 -2.36 21.31
N ALA A 170 -11.91 -3.27 20.62
CA ALA A 170 -13.09 -3.90 21.19
C ALA A 170 -12.77 -4.75 22.43
N SER A 171 -11.64 -5.48 22.42
CA SER A 171 -11.16 -6.27 23.55
C SER A 171 -10.81 -5.39 24.76
N LEU A 172 -10.12 -4.27 24.56
CA LEU A 172 -9.83 -3.30 25.63
C LEU A 172 -11.10 -2.72 26.25
N ALA A 173 -12.06 -2.33 25.41
CA ALA A 173 -13.34 -1.82 25.87
C ALA A 173 -14.08 -2.85 26.73
N ALA A 174 -14.09 -4.12 26.31
CA ALA A 174 -14.72 -5.22 27.05
C ALA A 174 -14.05 -5.50 28.42
N GLU A 175 -12.75 -5.21 28.54
CA GLU A 175 -11.97 -5.39 29.76
C GLU A 175 -11.99 -4.16 30.69
N GLY A 176 -12.78 -3.14 30.36
CA GLY A 176 -12.99 -1.98 31.21
C GLY A 176 -12.01 -0.83 30.99
N TRP A 177 -11.14 -0.90 29.98
CA TRP A 177 -10.31 0.25 29.57
C TRP A 177 -11.13 1.36 28.89
N GLY A 178 -12.30 1.01 28.34
CA GLY A 178 -13.15 1.91 27.58
C GLY A 178 -12.76 2.04 26.12
N GLN A 179 -13.34 3.05 25.44
CA GLN A 179 -12.95 3.44 24.08
C GLN A 179 -11.61 4.18 24.08
N PRO A 180 -10.94 4.34 22.92
CA PRO A 180 -9.75 5.19 22.82
C PRO A 180 -10.02 6.57 23.44
N PRO A 181 -9.18 7.03 24.38
CA PRO A 181 -9.46 8.23 25.17
C PRO A 181 -9.32 9.54 24.38
N VAL A 182 -8.64 9.50 23.23
CA VAL A 182 -8.50 10.57 22.23
C VAL A 182 -8.41 9.94 20.84
N ASP A 183 -8.57 10.74 19.78
CA ASP A 183 -8.37 10.27 18.42
C ASP A 183 -6.92 9.81 18.19
N PHE A 184 -6.75 8.81 17.33
CA PHE A 184 -5.43 8.37 16.89
C PHE A 184 -5.50 7.73 15.51
N SER A 185 -4.34 7.58 14.87
CA SER A 185 -4.17 6.83 13.64
C SER A 185 -3.10 5.75 13.82
N VAL A 186 -3.40 4.55 13.31
CA VAL A 186 -2.39 3.52 13.09
C VAL A 186 -1.77 3.77 11.73
N ILE A 187 -0.45 3.87 11.70
CA ILE A 187 0.34 3.99 10.47
C ILE A 187 1.14 2.72 10.24
N VAL A 188 1.31 2.37 8.96
CA VAL A 188 2.34 1.42 8.51
C VAL A 188 3.45 2.20 7.83
N MET A 189 4.68 1.68 7.90
CA MET A 189 5.88 2.36 7.42
C MET A 189 6.67 1.48 6.44
N GLY A 190 7.76 2.00 5.89
CA GLY A 190 8.64 1.25 5.01
C GLY A 190 7.90 0.67 3.80
N SER A 191 8.10 -0.63 3.53
CA SER A 191 7.47 -1.27 2.36
C SER A 191 5.94 -1.30 2.45
N GLY A 192 5.37 -1.41 3.66
CA GLY A 192 3.93 -1.32 3.86
C GLY A 192 3.41 0.08 3.57
N GLY A 193 4.17 1.11 3.94
CA GLY A 193 3.79 2.50 3.64
C GLY A 193 3.97 2.90 2.18
N ARG A 194 4.76 2.17 1.40
CA ARG A 194 4.90 2.37 -0.05
C ARG A 194 3.90 1.61 -0.92
N GLY A 195 3.18 0.63 -0.38
CA GLY A 195 2.40 -0.29 -1.21
C GLY A 195 3.25 -1.38 -1.87
N GLU A 196 4.40 -1.74 -1.29
CA GLU A 196 5.43 -2.57 -1.93
C GLU A 196 5.77 -3.85 -1.15
N ASN A 197 4.81 -4.38 -0.39
CA ASN A 197 5.02 -5.63 0.35
C ASN A 197 5.28 -6.82 -0.59
N PHE A 198 6.31 -7.58 -0.24
CA PHE A 198 6.58 -8.91 -0.77
C PHE A 198 5.84 -9.98 0.05
N ILE A 199 6.13 -11.26 -0.20
CA ILE A 199 5.60 -12.34 0.63
C ILE A 199 6.24 -12.28 2.03
N GLY A 200 5.39 -12.29 3.06
CA GLY A 200 5.81 -12.33 4.47
C GLY A 200 6.59 -11.08 4.93
N PRO A 201 6.05 -9.86 4.75
CA PRO A 201 6.69 -8.66 5.30
C PRO A 201 6.65 -8.71 6.83
N ASP A 202 7.63 -8.07 7.48
CA ASP A 202 7.56 -7.76 8.90
C ASP A 202 6.59 -6.59 9.17
N GLN A 203 6.24 -6.41 10.45
CA GLN A 203 5.34 -5.34 10.87
C GLN A 203 6.11 -4.06 11.23
N ASP A 204 6.16 -3.11 10.30
CA ASP A 204 6.60 -1.74 10.57
C ASP A 204 5.38 -0.84 10.83
N ASN A 205 5.12 -0.49 12.09
CA ASN A 205 3.92 0.26 12.48
C ASN A 205 4.16 1.29 13.59
N GLY A 206 3.25 2.25 13.71
CA GLY A 206 3.26 3.28 14.73
C GLY A 206 1.89 3.89 14.98
N PHE A 207 1.77 4.68 16.05
CA PHE A 207 0.59 5.48 16.36
C PHE A 207 0.90 6.97 16.26
N ILE A 208 0.00 7.70 15.59
CA ILE A 208 -0.11 9.16 15.68
C ILE A 208 -1.30 9.44 16.58
N ILE A 209 -1.05 9.92 17.79
CA ILE A 209 -2.09 10.17 18.79
C ILE A 209 -2.42 11.67 18.76
N GLU A 210 -3.69 12.03 18.93
CA GLU A 210 -4.07 13.42 19.14
C GLU A 210 -3.38 14.00 20.39
N ASP A 211 -3.07 15.30 20.38
CA ASP A 211 -2.45 15.93 21.55
C ASP A 211 -3.45 16.00 22.73
N TYR A 212 -2.94 15.77 23.93
CA TYR A 212 -3.71 15.80 25.17
C TYR A 212 -2.91 16.48 26.30
N PRO A 213 -3.56 16.96 27.37
CA PRO A 213 -2.88 17.58 28.50
C PRO A 213 -1.89 16.63 29.20
N ASP A 214 -0.74 17.16 29.62
CA ASP A 214 0.34 16.35 30.25
C ASP A 214 -0.13 15.63 31.53
N GLU A 215 -1.07 16.21 32.28
CA GLU A 215 -1.68 15.60 33.48
C GLU A 215 -2.44 14.29 33.19
N GLU A 216 -2.91 14.10 31.96
CA GLU A 216 -3.61 12.90 31.50
C GLU A 216 -2.64 11.83 30.95
N HIS A 217 -1.33 12.14 30.84
CA HIS A 217 -0.36 11.31 30.13
C HIS A 217 -0.33 9.87 30.61
N ASN A 218 -0.26 9.62 31.92
CA ASN A 218 -0.20 8.25 32.44
C ASN A 218 -1.45 7.43 32.07
N ARG A 219 -2.63 8.05 32.03
CA ARG A 219 -3.88 7.36 31.68
C ARG A 219 -3.96 7.11 30.18
N ILE A 220 -3.72 8.14 29.38
CA ILE A 220 -3.88 8.08 27.92
C ILE A 220 -2.76 7.25 27.29
N ASP A 221 -1.51 7.51 27.65
CA ASP A 221 -0.36 6.73 27.18
C ASP A 221 -0.44 5.27 27.65
N GLY A 222 -0.93 5.04 28.88
CA GLY A 222 -1.18 3.70 29.41
C GLY A 222 -2.16 2.89 28.54
N TYR A 223 -3.28 3.49 28.11
CA TYR A 223 -4.20 2.87 27.15
C TYR A 223 -3.50 2.51 25.84
N PHE A 224 -2.75 3.46 25.25
CA PHE A 224 -2.08 3.24 23.97
C PHE A 224 -0.92 2.26 24.05
N MET A 225 -0.23 2.17 25.18
CA MET A 225 0.80 1.18 25.43
C MET A 225 0.21 -0.24 25.43
N GLU A 226 -0.92 -0.43 26.13
CA GLU A 226 -1.62 -1.71 26.15
C GLU A 226 -2.17 -2.07 24.77
N LEU A 227 -2.81 -1.12 24.07
CA LEU A 227 -3.27 -1.31 22.70
C LEU A 227 -2.13 -1.71 21.76
N ALA A 228 -0.98 -1.04 21.84
CA ALA A 228 0.19 -1.35 21.03
C ALA A 228 0.73 -2.76 21.30
N GLY A 229 0.79 -3.18 22.57
CA GLY A 229 1.22 -4.52 22.95
C GLY A 229 0.34 -5.62 22.36
N ARG A 230 -0.98 -5.42 22.43
CA ARG A 230 -1.97 -6.35 21.84
C ARG A 230 -1.87 -6.38 20.32
N LEU A 231 -1.87 -5.21 19.69
CA LEU A 231 -1.77 -5.08 18.23
C LEU A 231 -0.54 -5.84 17.71
N VAL A 232 0.64 -5.55 18.27
CA VAL A 232 1.90 -6.18 17.83
C VAL A 232 1.88 -7.69 18.00
N THR A 233 1.40 -8.17 19.16
CA THR A 233 1.32 -9.63 19.46
C THR A 233 0.30 -10.34 18.57
N THR A 234 -0.85 -9.72 18.33
CA THR A 234 -1.90 -10.30 17.49
C THR A 234 -1.47 -10.31 16.02
N LEU A 235 -0.82 -9.27 15.51
CA LEU A 235 -0.26 -9.26 14.16
C LEU A 235 0.79 -10.36 13.95
N ASP A 236 1.69 -10.55 14.92
CA ASP A 236 2.68 -11.64 14.90
C ASP A 236 1.98 -13.01 14.84
N THR A 237 0.94 -13.19 15.66
CA THR A 237 0.12 -14.41 15.69
C THR A 237 -0.61 -14.67 14.37
N VAL A 238 -1.03 -13.61 13.66
CA VAL A 238 -1.66 -13.71 12.33
C VAL A 238 -0.65 -14.11 11.25
N GLY A 239 0.63 -13.76 11.42
CA GLY A 239 1.70 -14.04 10.46
C GLY A 239 2.37 -12.78 9.88
N LEU A 240 2.30 -11.64 10.57
CA LEU A 240 3.11 -10.45 10.33
C LEU A 240 4.22 -10.38 11.39
N PRO A 241 5.38 -11.00 11.15
CA PRO A 241 6.40 -11.23 12.16
C PRO A 241 6.97 -9.92 12.74
N LEU A 242 7.36 -9.97 14.01
CA LEU A 242 8.00 -8.84 14.70
C LEU A 242 9.16 -8.23 13.88
N CYS A 243 9.16 -6.90 13.75
CA CYS A 243 10.23 -6.17 13.10
C CYS A 243 11.53 -6.25 13.92
N ARG A 244 12.61 -6.71 13.29
CA ARG A 244 13.95 -6.81 13.91
C ARG A 244 14.56 -5.46 14.24
N GLY A 245 14.11 -4.41 13.56
CA GLY A 245 14.49 -3.01 13.79
C GLY A 245 13.69 -2.34 14.91
N TYR A 246 12.79 -3.06 15.60
CA TYR A 246 11.93 -2.52 16.65
C TYR A 246 11.08 -1.31 16.21
N CYS A 247 10.69 -1.29 14.93
CA CYS A 247 9.87 -0.27 14.28
C CYS A 247 8.36 -0.53 14.48
N MET A 248 7.94 -0.64 15.73
CA MET A 248 6.57 -1.04 16.10
C MET A 248 6.02 -0.12 17.19
N ALA A 249 4.70 0.09 17.23
CA ALA A 249 4.02 0.99 18.17
C ALA A 249 4.26 0.64 19.66
N ILE A 250 4.65 -0.59 19.98
CA ILE A 250 5.03 -0.98 21.35
C ILE A 250 6.26 -0.21 21.85
N ASN A 251 7.13 0.23 20.93
CA ASN A 251 8.26 1.09 21.23
C ASN A 251 7.81 2.57 21.22
N PRO A 252 8.00 3.33 22.33
CA PRO A 252 7.58 4.74 22.44
C PRO A 252 8.15 5.69 21.37
N MET A 253 9.18 5.28 20.63
CA MET A 253 9.69 6.02 19.48
C MET A 253 8.66 6.12 18.34
N TRP A 254 7.76 5.14 18.24
CA TRP A 254 6.75 5.00 17.18
C TRP A 254 5.33 5.21 17.68
N ARG A 255 5.16 5.60 18.94
CA ARG A 255 3.86 5.86 19.58
C ARG A 255 3.93 7.20 20.27
N LYS A 256 3.39 8.22 19.60
CA LYS A 256 3.57 9.63 20.00
C LYS A 256 2.34 10.45 19.68
N THR A 257 2.16 11.51 20.46
CA THR A 257 1.22 12.58 20.07
C THR A 257 1.72 13.31 18.82
N LEU A 258 0.84 14.00 18.10
CA LEU A 258 1.22 14.76 16.91
C LEU A 258 2.32 15.79 17.20
N SER A 259 2.21 16.54 18.31
CA SER A 259 3.25 17.49 18.71
C SER A 259 4.57 16.80 19.11
N GLN A 260 4.52 15.61 19.69
CA GLN A 260 5.72 14.82 19.99
C GLN A 260 6.39 14.29 18.71
N TRP A 261 5.60 13.92 17.70
CA TRP A 261 6.12 13.54 16.38
C TRP A 261 6.86 14.70 15.72
N PHE A 262 6.29 15.90 15.69
CA PHE A 262 6.98 17.09 15.16
C PHE A 262 8.33 17.32 15.84
N ARG A 263 8.36 17.32 17.19
CA ARG A 263 9.62 17.47 17.94
C ARG A 263 10.65 16.38 17.62
N GLN A 264 10.21 15.14 17.44
CA GLN A 264 11.11 14.04 17.06
C GLN A 264 11.71 14.26 15.67
N LEU A 265 10.89 14.67 14.71
CA LEU A 265 11.34 14.97 13.34
C LEU A 265 12.33 16.13 13.32
N ASP A 266 12.05 17.21 14.04
CA ASP A 266 12.97 18.35 14.17
C ASP A 266 14.30 17.92 14.84
N THR A 267 14.23 17.00 15.80
CA THR A 267 15.42 16.42 16.45
C THR A 267 16.23 15.55 15.49
N TRP A 268 15.56 14.73 14.67
CA TRP A 268 16.25 13.95 13.63
C TRP A 268 16.91 14.87 12.61
N GLY A 269 16.16 15.86 12.12
CA GLY A 269 16.61 16.92 11.22
C GLY A 269 17.86 17.64 11.69
N SER A 270 17.91 18.00 12.98
CA SER A 270 19.05 18.72 13.58
C SER A 270 20.25 17.83 13.94
N LYS A 271 20.03 16.63 14.51
CA LYS A 271 21.13 15.76 14.97
C LYS A 271 21.85 15.03 13.83
N ARG A 272 21.10 14.58 12.81
CA ARG A 272 21.64 13.91 11.60
C ARG A 272 22.62 12.77 11.87
N ASN A 273 22.50 12.09 13.01
CA ASN A 273 23.34 10.93 13.29
C ASN A 273 22.82 9.71 12.50
N ARG A 274 23.70 8.73 12.31
CA ARG A 274 23.42 7.46 11.62
C ARG A 274 22.08 6.81 11.98
N MET A 275 21.76 6.76 13.28
CA MET A 275 20.51 6.15 13.75
C MET A 275 19.29 6.99 13.33
N ALA A 276 19.33 8.31 13.51
CA ALA A 276 18.25 9.20 13.11
C ALA A 276 17.95 9.12 11.61
N LEU A 277 18.98 9.06 10.77
CA LEU A 277 18.84 8.93 9.31
C LEU A 277 18.19 7.60 8.93
N ARG A 278 18.64 6.48 9.53
CA ARG A 278 18.05 5.16 9.31
C ARG A 278 16.57 5.08 9.71
N LEU A 279 16.22 5.64 10.87
CA LEU A 279 14.83 5.66 11.34
C LEU A 279 13.96 6.55 10.45
N SER A 280 14.51 7.68 10.00
CA SER A 280 13.86 8.58 9.05
C SER A 280 13.57 7.90 7.72
N ASP A 281 14.50 7.09 7.23
CA ASP A 281 14.35 6.33 5.99
C ASP A 281 13.11 5.42 5.99
N ILE A 282 12.91 4.72 7.10
CA ILE A 282 11.74 3.85 7.32
C ILE A 282 10.49 4.70 7.51
N PHE A 283 10.58 5.74 8.34
CA PHE A 283 9.44 6.56 8.73
C PHE A 283 8.86 7.37 7.58
N PHE A 284 9.68 7.99 6.72
CA PHE A 284 9.18 8.89 5.67
C PHE A 284 8.27 8.21 4.66
N ASP A 285 8.34 6.89 4.54
CA ASP A 285 7.38 6.10 3.80
C ASP A 285 6.29 5.57 4.73
N PHE A 286 5.53 6.45 5.38
CA PHE A 286 4.36 6.06 6.16
C PHE A 286 3.04 6.31 5.41
N GLN A 287 2.03 5.48 5.71
CA GLN A 287 0.63 5.76 5.36
C GLN A 287 -0.30 5.37 6.52
N PRO A 288 -1.42 6.08 6.74
CA PRO A 288 -2.43 5.67 7.69
C PRO A 288 -3.18 4.43 7.18
N VAL A 289 -3.39 3.46 8.07
CA VAL A 289 -4.21 2.26 7.78
C VAL A 289 -5.48 2.22 8.60
N TRP A 290 -5.50 2.82 9.79
CA TRP A 290 -6.67 2.91 10.66
C TRP A 290 -6.72 4.29 11.34
N GLY A 291 -7.92 4.75 11.70
CA GLY A 291 -8.17 6.02 12.39
C GLY A 291 -9.34 6.77 11.79
N HIS A 292 -10.11 7.47 12.63
CA HIS A 292 -11.28 8.24 12.18
C HIS A 292 -10.93 9.66 11.72
N ASN A 293 -9.79 10.18 12.18
CA ASN A 293 -9.33 11.53 11.89
C ASN A 293 -8.16 11.51 10.88
N PRO A 294 -8.41 11.73 9.57
CA PRO A 294 -7.37 11.71 8.54
C PRO A 294 -6.35 12.87 8.71
N GLU A 295 -6.71 13.91 9.45
CA GLU A 295 -5.88 15.11 9.63
C GLU A 295 -4.59 14.81 10.39
N LEU A 296 -4.57 13.80 11.27
CA LEU A 296 -3.40 13.43 12.05
C LEU A 296 -2.22 13.02 11.14
N ALA A 297 -2.48 12.11 10.20
CA ALA A 297 -1.49 11.65 9.25
C ALA A 297 -1.13 12.74 8.22
N ARG A 298 -2.14 13.50 7.75
CA ARG A 298 -1.94 14.58 6.78
C ARG A 298 -1.03 15.67 7.32
N ARG A 299 -1.27 16.18 8.53
CA ARG A 299 -0.42 17.20 9.17
C ARG A 299 1.00 16.70 9.41
N LEU A 300 1.16 15.42 9.74
CA LEU A 300 2.48 14.84 9.91
C LEU A 300 3.23 14.75 8.58
N ARG A 301 2.53 14.41 7.49
CA ARG A 301 3.08 14.41 6.12
C ARG A 301 3.51 15.81 5.71
N ASP A 302 2.65 16.81 5.90
CA ASP A 302 2.96 18.23 5.59
C ASP A 302 4.26 18.68 6.29
N HIS A 303 4.43 18.34 7.56
CA HIS A 303 5.62 18.70 8.34
C HIS A 303 6.89 18.05 7.77
N VAL A 304 6.83 16.74 7.46
CA VAL A 304 7.95 16.02 6.83
C VAL A 304 8.32 16.65 5.48
N THR A 305 7.32 16.87 4.62
CA THR A 305 7.51 17.44 3.28
C THR A 305 8.13 18.83 3.36
N LYS A 306 7.62 19.70 4.24
CA LYS A 306 8.16 21.05 4.44
C LYS A 306 9.61 21.02 4.95
N MET A 307 9.87 20.22 6.00
CA MET A 307 11.21 20.11 6.60
C MET A 307 12.26 19.69 5.57
N LEU A 308 11.95 18.68 4.75
CA LEU A 308 12.93 18.08 3.83
C LEU A 308 13.14 18.88 2.55
N ARG A 309 12.13 19.63 2.11
CA ARG A 309 12.27 20.55 0.97
C ARG A 309 13.28 21.66 1.26
N GLU A 310 13.36 22.10 2.51
CA GLU A 310 14.23 23.20 2.96
C GLU A 310 15.60 22.71 3.45
N ASP A 311 15.76 21.44 3.84
CA ASP A 311 17.00 20.91 4.45
C ASP A 311 17.82 20.02 3.50
N ARG A 312 18.52 20.65 2.55
CA ARG A 312 19.46 19.97 1.63
C ARG A 312 20.57 19.19 2.35
N ALA A 313 21.01 19.65 3.52
CA ALA A 313 22.07 19.01 4.26
C ALA A 313 21.60 17.70 4.91
N PHE A 314 20.34 17.62 5.33
CA PHE A 314 19.72 16.38 5.77
C PHE A 314 19.62 15.36 4.63
N LEU A 315 19.14 15.77 3.46
CA LEU A 315 19.04 14.89 2.28
C LEU A 315 20.41 14.34 1.87
N ARG A 316 21.45 15.18 1.92
CA ARG A 316 22.84 14.74 1.71
C ARG A 316 23.28 13.70 2.74
N ALA A 317 23.00 13.95 4.02
CA ALA A 317 23.35 13.00 5.08
C ALA A 317 22.63 11.66 4.91
N MET A 318 21.36 11.66 4.47
CA MET A 318 20.63 10.44 4.14
C MET A 318 21.31 9.67 2.99
N TYR A 319 21.69 10.36 1.92
CA TYR A 319 22.42 9.74 0.80
C TYR A 319 23.73 9.10 1.26
N ASP A 320 24.51 9.80 2.10
CA ASP A 320 25.78 9.29 2.60
C ASP A 320 25.59 8.07 3.52
N GLU A 321 24.52 7.98 4.32
CA GLU A 321 24.22 6.81 5.17
C GLU A 321 23.79 5.58 4.35
N THR A 322 23.10 5.76 3.22
CA THR A 322 22.70 4.65 2.35
C THR A 322 23.74 4.32 1.26
N SER A 323 24.90 4.97 1.27
CA SER A 323 25.97 4.73 0.30
C SER A 323 26.52 3.30 0.32
N ASP A 324 26.34 2.55 1.41
CA ASP A 324 26.70 1.12 1.48
C ASP A 324 25.77 0.23 0.61
N HIS A 325 24.55 0.69 0.29
CA HIS A 325 23.62 0.03 -0.63
C HIS A 325 23.99 0.35 -2.08
N ASN A 326 25.11 -0.20 -2.54
CA ASN A 326 25.59 -0.01 -3.90
C ASN A 326 24.96 -0.98 -4.89
N VAL A 327 24.79 -0.50 -6.12
CA VAL A 327 24.42 -1.33 -7.26
C VAL A 327 25.46 -2.43 -7.41
N GLY A 328 25.04 -3.68 -7.29
CA GLY A 328 25.94 -4.83 -7.25
C GLY A 328 26.44 -5.24 -8.64
N LEU A 329 27.03 -4.31 -9.39
CA LEU A 329 27.75 -4.60 -10.63
C LEU A 329 29.26 -4.60 -10.36
N GLY A 330 29.92 -5.71 -10.67
CA GLY A 330 31.37 -5.84 -10.68
C GLY A 330 31.99 -5.21 -11.93
N LEU A 331 33.32 -5.14 -11.95
CA LEU A 331 34.08 -4.72 -13.13
C LEU A 331 33.67 -5.56 -14.35
N PHE A 332 33.47 -4.91 -15.49
CA PHE A 332 32.95 -5.51 -16.75
C PHE A 332 31.47 -5.95 -16.76
N GLY A 333 30.65 -5.51 -15.80
CA GLY A 333 29.20 -5.74 -15.83
C GLY A 333 28.75 -7.12 -15.33
N GLY A 334 29.61 -7.84 -14.61
CA GLY A 334 29.22 -9.06 -13.89
C GLY A 334 28.46 -8.73 -12.59
N PHE A 335 27.67 -9.66 -12.07
CA PHE A 335 26.94 -9.44 -10.81
C PHE A 335 27.83 -9.63 -9.57
N VAL A 336 27.61 -8.80 -8.55
CA VAL A 336 28.16 -9.00 -7.21
C VAL A 336 27.35 -10.08 -6.51
N THR A 337 28.00 -11.22 -6.26
CA THR A 337 27.38 -12.37 -5.59
C THR A 337 27.92 -12.54 -4.18
N GLU A 338 27.11 -13.13 -3.31
CA GLU A 338 27.51 -13.55 -1.97
C GLU A 338 28.68 -14.55 -2.03
N LYS A 339 29.67 -14.37 -1.14
CA LYS A 339 30.91 -15.16 -1.12
C LYS A 339 31.10 -15.92 0.18
N GLU A 340 30.62 -15.37 1.29
CA GLU A 340 30.92 -15.84 2.64
C GLU A 340 29.84 -16.79 3.13
N ASN A 341 28.56 -16.46 2.92
CA ASN A 341 27.47 -17.31 3.37
C ASN A 341 27.32 -18.55 2.48
N PRO A 342 27.59 -19.79 2.96
CA PRO A 342 27.53 -20.99 2.13
C PRO A 342 26.15 -21.27 1.55
N HIS A 343 25.09 -20.81 2.21
CA HIS A 343 23.71 -21.05 1.75
C HIS A 343 23.33 -20.16 0.54
N TYR A 344 23.95 -18.98 0.42
CA TYR A 344 23.66 -18.02 -0.64
C TYR A 344 24.83 -17.81 -1.60
N ARG A 345 25.93 -18.55 -1.43
CA ARG A 345 27.15 -18.38 -2.22
C ARG A 345 26.86 -18.45 -3.72
N GLY A 346 27.35 -17.46 -4.47
CA GLY A 346 27.10 -17.34 -5.91
C GLY A 346 25.75 -16.71 -6.28
N GLN A 347 24.90 -16.38 -5.31
CA GLN A 347 23.62 -15.70 -5.53
C GLN A 347 23.75 -14.19 -5.32
N ILE A 348 22.86 -13.42 -5.95
CA ILE A 348 22.79 -11.96 -5.85
C ILE A 348 21.70 -11.59 -4.87
N ASN A 349 22.00 -10.75 -3.88
CA ASN A 349 20.95 -10.13 -3.06
C ASN A 349 20.34 -8.94 -3.84
N LEU A 350 19.30 -9.20 -4.65
CA LEU A 350 18.71 -8.16 -5.51
C LEU A 350 18.04 -7.04 -4.71
N LYS A 351 17.61 -7.30 -3.47
CA LYS A 351 17.09 -6.25 -2.60
C LYS A 351 18.15 -5.21 -2.28
N HIS A 352 19.32 -5.64 -1.78
CA HIS A 352 20.39 -4.73 -1.39
C HIS A 352 21.15 -4.13 -2.58
N HIS A 353 21.29 -4.90 -3.67
CA HIS A 353 22.13 -4.52 -4.80
C HIS A 353 21.39 -3.92 -5.98
N ALA A 354 20.06 -3.79 -5.93
CA ALA A 354 19.29 -3.17 -7.01
C ALA A 354 18.05 -2.44 -6.47
N LEU A 355 17.15 -3.14 -5.78
CA LEU A 355 15.85 -2.58 -5.39
C LEU A 355 15.95 -1.41 -4.41
N LEU A 356 16.65 -1.58 -3.29
CA LEU A 356 16.85 -0.50 -2.30
C LEU A 356 17.53 0.73 -2.92
N PRO A 357 18.64 0.61 -3.68
CA PRO A 357 19.25 1.77 -4.31
C PRO A 357 18.31 2.55 -5.25
N LEU A 358 17.39 1.87 -5.94
CA LEU A 358 16.34 2.51 -6.74
C LEU A 358 15.32 3.27 -5.87
N ILE A 359 14.77 2.59 -4.85
CA ILE A 359 13.79 3.17 -3.93
C ILE A 359 14.36 4.41 -3.23
N GLU A 360 15.58 4.31 -2.72
CA GLU A 360 16.28 5.38 -2.01
C GLU A 360 16.55 6.58 -2.93
N GLY A 361 17.03 6.34 -4.16
CA GLY A 361 17.27 7.39 -5.15
C GLY A 361 15.98 8.14 -5.52
N ALA A 362 14.91 7.40 -5.82
CA ALA A 362 13.60 7.98 -6.12
C ALA A 362 13.02 8.73 -4.92
N ARG A 363 13.17 8.19 -3.70
CA ARG A 363 12.75 8.84 -2.45
C ARG A 363 13.48 10.16 -2.25
N LEU A 364 14.81 10.19 -2.38
CA LEU A 364 15.59 11.41 -2.14
C LEU A 364 15.23 12.56 -3.07
N PHE A 365 15.02 12.28 -4.37
CA PHE A 365 14.49 13.29 -5.30
C PHE A 365 13.06 13.70 -4.94
N SER A 366 12.20 12.75 -4.60
CA SER A 366 10.81 13.05 -4.19
C SER A 366 10.77 13.99 -2.99
N LEU A 367 11.56 13.69 -1.95
CA LEU A 367 11.66 14.50 -0.74
C LEU A 367 12.20 15.91 -1.02
N ARG A 368 13.19 16.01 -1.90
CA ARG A 368 13.76 17.30 -2.34
C ARG A 368 12.72 18.18 -3.03
N GLU A 369 11.88 17.59 -3.87
CA GLU A 369 10.89 18.31 -4.67
C GLU A 369 9.56 18.51 -3.93
N GLY A 370 9.40 17.88 -2.75
CA GLY A 370 8.18 17.96 -1.96
C GLY A 370 7.05 17.06 -2.49
N VAL A 371 7.40 15.94 -3.13
CA VAL A 371 6.49 14.90 -3.59
C VAL A 371 6.03 14.07 -2.39
N GLU A 372 4.72 14.00 -2.17
CA GLU A 372 4.12 13.34 -0.99
C GLU A 372 3.89 11.83 -1.19
N GLN A 373 3.87 11.38 -2.45
CA GLN A 373 3.72 9.97 -2.82
C GLN A 373 4.83 9.14 -2.17
N THR A 374 4.45 7.97 -1.66
CA THR A 374 5.38 7.03 -1.02
C THR A 374 5.82 5.91 -1.97
N GLY A 375 4.92 5.39 -2.81
CA GLY A 375 5.22 4.33 -3.76
C GLY A 375 6.25 4.74 -4.82
N THR A 376 7.17 3.83 -5.15
CA THR A 376 8.32 4.12 -6.03
C THR A 376 7.90 4.49 -7.44
N LEU A 377 6.94 3.75 -8.03
CA LEU A 377 6.43 4.07 -9.38
C LEU A 377 5.72 5.42 -9.42
N ALA A 378 4.87 5.70 -8.42
CA ALA A 378 4.16 6.97 -8.30
C ALA A 378 5.13 8.15 -8.13
N ARG A 379 6.21 7.97 -7.37
CA ARG A 379 7.30 8.95 -7.26
C ARG A 379 7.98 9.21 -8.60
N ILE A 380 8.34 8.15 -9.33
CA ILE A 380 8.99 8.28 -10.65
C ILE A 380 8.08 9.01 -11.64
N ASP A 381 6.78 8.67 -11.66
CA ASP A 381 5.80 9.35 -12.51
C ASP A 381 5.65 10.83 -12.12
N THR A 382 5.50 11.14 -10.83
CA THR A 382 5.36 12.53 -10.35
C THR A 382 6.61 13.37 -10.64
N LEU A 383 7.81 12.81 -10.45
CA LEU A 383 9.07 13.48 -10.77
C LEU A 383 9.23 13.75 -12.28
N HIS A 384 8.68 12.88 -13.13
CA HIS A 384 8.64 13.13 -14.57
C HIS A 384 7.67 14.25 -14.93
N GLU A 385 6.46 14.25 -14.36
CA GLU A 385 5.45 15.31 -14.56
C GLU A 385 5.97 16.69 -14.15
N GLN A 386 6.82 16.73 -13.12
CA GLN A 386 7.51 17.95 -12.67
C GLN A 386 8.76 18.33 -13.50
N GLY A 387 9.11 17.54 -14.52
CA GLY A 387 10.27 17.78 -15.40
C GLY A 387 11.63 17.45 -14.77
N ILE A 388 11.66 16.78 -13.62
CA ILE A 388 12.90 16.39 -12.93
C ILE A 388 13.50 15.16 -13.60
N LEU A 389 12.68 14.20 -14.01
CA LEU A 389 13.08 13.05 -14.82
C LEU A 389 12.61 13.24 -16.26
N ASN A 390 13.49 12.97 -17.23
CA ASN A 390 13.07 12.92 -18.63
C ASN A 390 12.32 11.61 -18.94
N ALA A 391 11.71 11.53 -20.13
CA ALA A 391 10.89 10.37 -20.51
C ALA A 391 11.67 9.04 -20.55
N THR A 392 12.94 9.07 -20.96
CA THR A 392 13.81 7.90 -20.98
C THR A 392 14.19 7.46 -19.57
N GLU A 393 14.55 8.39 -18.69
CA GLU A 393 14.82 8.08 -17.27
C GLU A 393 13.60 7.46 -16.59
N ARG A 394 12.41 8.02 -16.83
CA ARG A 394 11.16 7.46 -16.32
C ARG A 394 10.96 6.02 -16.77
N GLU A 395 11.05 5.76 -18.08
CA GLU A 395 10.82 4.41 -18.63
C GLU A 395 11.86 3.41 -18.13
N ASP A 396 13.15 3.78 -18.15
CA ASP A 396 14.25 2.95 -17.66
C ASP A 396 14.05 2.56 -16.18
N LEU A 397 13.70 3.53 -15.33
CA LEU A 397 13.54 3.30 -13.89
C LEU A 397 12.28 2.51 -13.54
N LYS A 398 11.16 2.76 -14.24
CA LYS A 398 9.93 1.97 -14.08
C LYS A 398 10.16 0.53 -14.55
N GLY A 399 10.79 0.36 -15.72
CA GLY A 399 11.17 -0.95 -16.25
C GLY A 399 12.11 -1.70 -15.31
N ALA A 400 13.11 -1.01 -14.73
CA ALA A 400 14.00 -1.57 -13.73
C ALA A 400 13.24 -2.05 -12.48
N PHE A 401 12.34 -1.23 -11.94
CA PHE A 401 11.53 -1.60 -10.78
C PHE A 401 10.73 -2.88 -11.07
N VAL A 402 9.92 -2.87 -12.13
CA VAL A 402 9.08 -4.01 -12.55
C VAL A 402 9.90 -5.28 -12.73
N GLN A 403 11.05 -5.18 -13.40
CA GLN A 403 11.90 -6.33 -13.66
C GLN A 403 12.47 -6.93 -12.37
N ILE A 404 13.03 -6.09 -11.49
CA ILE A 404 13.65 -6.54 -10.24
C ILE A 404 12.60 -7.15 -9.32
N THR A 405 11.42 -6.53 -9.21
CA THR A 405 10.33 -7.05 -8.37
C THR A 405 9.75 -8.34 -8.93
N ASN A 406 9.66 -8.50 -10.26
CA ASN A 406 9.26 -9.77 -10.88
C ASN A 406 10.23 -10.92 -10.55
N LEU A 407 11.53 -10.68 -10.66
CA LEU A 407 12.54 -11.68 -10.32
C LEU A 407 12.50 -12.06 -8.83
N LEU A 408 12.37 -11.06 -7.96
CA LEU A 408 12.27 -11.29 -6.52
C LEU A 408 10.99 -12.04 -6.16
N LEU A 409 9.82 -11.58 -6.61
CA LEU A 409 8.54 -12.21 -6.28
C LEU A 409 8.47 -13.65 -6.81
N GLY A 410 8.92 -13.89 -8.05
CA GLY A 410 8.99 -15.24 -8.62
C GLY A 410 9.89 -16.17 -7.81
N GLN A 411 11.07 -15.70 -7.37
CA GLN A 411 11.93 -16.49 -6.50
C GLN A 411 11.29 -16.77 -5.14
N GLN A 412 10.59 -15.79 -4.55
CA GLN A 412 9.92 -15.97 -3.25
C GLN A 412 8.76 -16.98 -3.33
N ILE A 413 7.97 -16.94 -4.41
CA ILE A 413 6.91 -17.92 -4.67
C ILE A 413 7.53 -19.32 -4.85
N ALA A 414 8.62 -19.43 -5.61
CA ALA A 414 9.32 -20.69 -5.79
C ALA A 414 9.84 -21.26 -4.46
N ASP A 415 10.46 -20.42 -3.62
CA ASP A 415 10.92 -20.81 -2.29
C ASP A 415 9.75 -21.24 -1.39
N PHE A 416 8.64 -20.50 -1.41
CA PHE A 416 7.43 -20.80 -0.64
C PHE A 416 6.83 -22.16 -1.03
N ARG A 417 6.63 -22.42 -2.34
CA ARG A 417 6.05 -23.66 -2.87
C ARG A 417 6.83 -24.92 -2.46
N ILE A 418 8.14 -24.80 -2.24
CA ILE A 418 9.01 -25.92 -1.80
C ILE A 418 9.31 -25.90 -0.29
N GLY A 419 8.66 -25.03 0.49
CA GLY A 419 8.86 -24.91 1.94
C GLY A 419 10.24 -24.39 2.34
N ARG A 420 10.96 -23.73 1.43
CA ARG A 420 12.24 -23.08 1.73
C ARG A 420 11.98 -21.72 2.37
N LYS A 421 12.93 -21.29 3.22
CA LYS A 421 12.95 -19.92 3.75
C LYS A 421 12.96 -18.92 2.59
N ILE A 422 11.98 -18.03 2.56
CA ILE A 422 11.87 -16.93 1.60
C ILE A 422 13.03 -15.93 1.81
N THR A 423 13.70 -15.55 0.73
CA THR A 423 14.81 -14.60 0.78
C THR A 423 14.75 -13.56 -0.34
N TYR A 424 15.79 -12.73 -0.45
CA TYR A 424 15.99 -11.78 -1.55
C TYR A 424 17.17 -12.17 -2.45
N PHE A 425 17.64 -13.42 -2.33
CA PHE A 425 18.75 -13.95 -3.12
C PHE A 425 18.23 -14.64 -4.37
N VAL A 426 18.81 -14.29 -5.52
CA VAL A 426 18.52 -14.91 -6.82
C VAL A 426 19.82 -15.43 -7.41
N HIS A 427 19.82 -16.68 -7.85
CA HIS A 427 20.98 -17.26 -8.51
C HIS A 427 21.07 -16.73 -9.94
N PRO A 428 22.18 -16.11 -10.39
CA PRO A 428 22.29 -15.59 -11.75
C PRO A 428 21.97 -16.67 -12.80
N ASP A 429 22.44 -17.90 -12.61
CA ASP A 429 22.23 -18.98 -13.57
C ASP A 429 20.81 -19.54 -13.66
N SER A 430 19.89 -19.14 -12.78
CA SER A 430 18.47 -19.41 -13.01
C SER A 430 17.85 -18.46 -14.04
N LEU A 431 18.55 -17.37 -14.40
CA LEU A 431 18.07 -16.36 -15.34
C LEU A 431 18.46 -16.70 -16.78
N SER A 432 17.52 -16.48 -17.71
CA SER A 432 17.82 -16.53 -19.15
C SER A 432 18.86 -15.47 -19.53
N LYS A 433 19.59 -15.66 -20.64
CA LYS A 433 20.56 -14.68 -21.15
C LYS A 433 19.94 -13.28 -21.30
N ARG A 434 18.74 -13.21 -21.88
CA ARG A 434 17.99 -11.95 -22.05
C ARG A 434 17.63 -11.33 -20.71
N SER A 435 17.18 -12.13 -19.74
CA SER A 435 16.86 -11.66 -18.39
C SER A 435 18.09 -11.10 -17.68
N LYS A 436 19.27 -11.73 -17.85
CA LYS A 436 20.55 -11.23 -17.33
C LYS A 436 20.91 -9.88 -17.95
N GLU A 437 20.83 -9.75 -19.28
CA GLU A 437 21.12 -8.49 -20.00
C GLU A 437 20.21 -7.35 -19.55
N HIS A 438 18.90 -7.59 -19.52
CA HIS A 438 17.93 -6.60 -19.03
C HIS A 438 18.22 -6.21 -17.57
N LEU A 439 18.58 -7.17 -16.69
CA LEU A 439 18.87 -6.87 -15.28
C LEU A 439 20.12 -5.99 -15.14
N VAL A 440 21.15 -6.23 -15.97
CA VAL A 440 22.33 -5.36 -16.02
C VAL A 440 21.94 -3.95 -16.46
N ASP A 441 21.09 -3.80 -17.47
CA ASP A 441 20.66 -2.47 -17.94
C ASP A 441 19.79 -1.74 -16.90
N ALA A 442 18.89 -2.46 -16.21
CA ALA A 442 18.15 -1.95 -15.05
C ALA A 442 19.09 -1.44 -13.96
N MET A 443 20.10 -2.24 -13.58
CA MET A 443 21.09 -1.87 -12.57
C MET A 443 21.91 -0.63 -12.99
N LYS A 444 22.29 -0.51 -14.27
CA LYS A 444 22.96 0.70 -14.79
C LYS A 444 22.07 1.94 -14.74
N ALA A 445 20.77 1.81 -15.02
CA ALA A 445 19.83 2.93 -14.91
C ALA A 445 19.71 3.42 -13.46
N ILE A 446 19.68 2.49 -12.51
CA ILE A 446 19.67 2.79 -11.07
C ILE A 446 20.97 3.48 -10.66
N ASP A 447 22.12 3.03 -11.17
CA ASP A 447 23.42 3.64 -10.88
C ASP A 447 23.49 5.08 -11.39
N ARG A 448 23.02 5.33 -12.62
CA ARG A 448 22.88 6.69 -13.18
C ARG A 448 21.98 7.58 -12.32
N LEU A 449 20.86 7.06 -11.83
CA LEU A 449 19.99 7.81 -10.93
C LEU A 449 20.73 8.19 -9.63
N ARG A 450 21.45 7.25 -9.02
CA ARG A 450 22.21 7.50 -7.79
C ARG A 450 23.31 8.52 -7.99
N ASP A 451 24.06 8.42 -9.08
CA ASP A 451 25.10 9.41 -9.42
C ASP A 451 24.51 10.80 -9.60
N ARG A 452 23.34 10.90 -10.24
CA ARG A 452 22.64 12.16 -10.42
C ARG A 452 22.13 12.72 -9.08
N VAL A 453 21.53 11.88 -8.23
CA VAL A 453 21.14 12.24 -6.86
C VAL A 453 22.33 12.77 -6.08
N ARG A 454 23.46 12.07 -6.14
CA ARG A 454 24.71 12.50 -5.52
C ARG A 454 25.16 13.85 -6.04
N ALA A 455 25.27 14.03 -7.34
CA ALA A 455 25.75 15.27 -7.96
C ALA A 455 24.87 16.46 -7.55
N GLU A 456 23.54 16.30 -7.60
CA GLU A 456 22.59 17.37 -7.30
C GLU A 456 22.38 17.65 -5.81
N LEU A 457 22.69 16.69 -4.92
CA LEU A 457 22.62 16.89 -3.45
C LEU A 457 23.95 17.30 -2.83
N THR A 458 25.08 16.85 -3.37
CA THR A 458 26.42 17.10 -2.81
C THR A 458 27.17 18.23 -3.51
N GLY A 459 26.77 18.60 -4.74
CA GLY A 459 27.50 19.54 -5.60
C GLY A 459 28.82 18.97 -6.15
N SER A 460 29.10 17.68 -5.95
CA SER A 460 30.29 17.01 -6.47
C SER A 460 29.94 16.27 -7.76
N LEU A 461 30.44 16.76 -8.90
CA LEU A 461 30.49 15.97 -10.13
C LEU A 461 31.62 14.94 -10.01
N SER A 462 31.36 13.70 -10.42
CA SER A 462 32.35 12.61 -10.46
C SER A 462 33.51 12.91 -11.40
#